data_AF-A0A0C9RP84-F1
#
_entry.id   AF-A0A0C9RP84-F1
#
_cell.length_a   1.000
_cell.length_b   1.000
_cell.length_c   1.000
_cell.angle_alpha   90.00
_cell.angle_beta   90.00
_cell.angle_gamma   90.00
#
_symmetry.space_group_name_H-M   'P 1'
#
loop_
_entity.id
_entity.type
_entity.pdbx_description
1 polymer ?
#
loop_
_entity_poly.entity_id
_entity_poly.type
_entity_poly.pdbx_seq_one_letter_code
_entity_poly.pdbx_strand_id
1 'polypeptide(L)'
;EIGRLFSKLDYCGIALLIMGSFVPWLYYGFYCHYQPKVIYLSVVCVLGSLSIIVSLWDKFSEPGLRPLRAGVFMSFGLSGIIPAIHYSLMEGWFSKISQASLGWLILMGLLYILGAMLYALRVPERWFPGKFDIWFQSHQLFHILVIAAAFVHYHGISEMAMYRVTVGECTVPHEPITF
;
A
#
# COMPACT_ATOMS: atom_id res chain seq x y z
N GLU A 1 11.83 -9.05 -27.01
CA GLU A 1 12.35 -7.91 -26.22
C GLU A 1 11.23 -7.04 -25.63
N ILE A 2 10.23 -6.67 -26.42
CA ILE A 2 9.09 -5.83 -26.00
C ILE A 2 8.35 -6.38 -24.76
N GLY A 3 7.98 -7.66 -24.72
CA GLY A 3 7.25 -8.22 -23.57
C GLY A 3 8.02 -8.14 -22.24
N ARG A 4 9.36 -8.19 -22.28
CA ARG A 4 10.22 -8.06 -21.10
C ARG A 4 10.21 -6.63 -20.58
N LEU A 5 10.25 -5.65 -21.47
CA LEU A 5 10.14 -4.24 -21.12
C LEU A 5 8.81 -3.95 -20.42
N PHE A 6 7.69 -4.37 -21.02
CA PHE A 6 6.36 -4.16 -20.42
C PHE A 6 6.18 -4.91 -19.09
N SER A 7 6.78 -6.09 -18.92
CA SER A 7 6.77 -6.77 -17.61
C SER A 7 7.52 -5.98 -16.55
N LYS A 8 8.64 -5.32 -16.88
CA LYS A 8 9.35 -4.44 -15.94
C LYS A 8 8.51 -3.22 -15.57
N LEU A 9 7.86 -2.61 -16.57
CA LEU A 9 6.98 -1.45 -16.34
C LEU A 9 5.77 -1.82 -15.48
N ASP A 10 5.19 -3.00 -15.65
CA ASP A 10 4.10 -3.52 -14.80
C ASP A 10 4.53 -3.59 -13.33
N TYR A 11 5.70 -4.18 -13.06
CA TYR A 11 6.26 -4.27 -11.71
C TYR A 11 6.61 -2.91 -11.11
N CYS A 12 7.17 -1.99 -11.91
CA CYS A 12 7.38 -0.61 -11.50
C CYS A 12 6.05 0.08 -11.16
N GLY A 13 4.99 -0.19 -11.92
CA GLY A 13 3.64 0.32 -11.66
C GLY A 13 3.13 -0.08 -10.28
N ILE A 14 3.33 -1.34 -9.87
CA ILE A 14 2.97 -1.80 -8.51
C ILE A 14 3.73 -1.01 -7.45
N ALA A 15 5.06 -0.85 -7.60
CA ALA A 15 5.86 -0.09 -6.64
C ALA A 15 5.42 1.38 -6.55
N LEU A 16 5.14 2.02 -7.69
CA LEU A 16 4.66 3.40 -7.77
C LEU A 16 3.27 3.55 -7.14
N LEU A 17 2.38 2.59 -7.35
CA LEU A 17 1.06 2.57 -6.73
C LEU A 17 1.17 2.50 -5.19
N ILE A 18 2.00 1.60 -4.66
CA ILE A 18 2.23 1.48 -3.20
C ILE A 18 2.86 2.77 -2.67
N MET A 19 3.92 3.27 -3.30
CA MET A 19 4.57 4.50 -2.85
C MET A 19 3.61 5.70 -2.87
N GLY A 20 2.86 5.86 -3.96
CA GLY A 20 1.89 6.94 -4.12
C GLY A 20 0.70 6.82 -3.16
N SER A 21 0.30 5.61 -2.77
CA SER A 21 -0.81 5.38 -1.84
C SER A 21 -0.44 5.81 -0.41
N PHE A 22 0.82 5.62 0.00
CA PHE A 22 1.32 6.02 1.31
C PHE A 22 1.42 7.54 1.49
N VAL A 23 1.72 8.30 0.43
CA VAL A 23 1.94 9.75 0.51
C VAL A 23 0.75 10.50 1.15
N PRO A 24 -0.48 10.45 0.59
CA PRO A 24 -1.63 11.14 1.16
C PRO A 24 -2.04 10.56 2.53
N TRP A 25 -1.93 9.24 2.72
CA TRP A 25 -2.29 8.61 3.98
C TRP A 25 -1.37 9.05 5.14
N LEU A 26 -0.05 9.06 4.93
CA LEU A 26 0.92 9.57 5.92
C LEU A 26 0.76 11.08 6.13
N TYR A 27 0.45 11.83 5.07
CA TYR A 27 0.22 13.27 5.16
C TYR A 27 -0.96 13.62 6.07
N TYR A 28 -2.12 12.99 5.86
CA TYR A 28 -3.31 13.26 6.68
C TYR A 28 -3.27 12.58 8.06
N GLY A 29 -2.63 11.41 8.16
CA GLY A 29 -2.42 10.71 9.42
C GLY A 29 -1.53 11.51 10.36
N PHE A 30 -0.32 11.86 9.92
CA PHE A 30 0.64 12.64 10.70
C PHE A 30 0.58 14.13 10.39
N TYR A 31 -0.63 14.66 10.12
CA TYR A 31 -0.81 16.04 9.66
C TYR A 31 -0.13 17.05 10.61
N CYS A 32 -0.41 16.92 11.91
CA CYS A 32 0.14 17.75 12.98
C CYS A 32 1.55 17.35 13.46
N HIS A 33 2.07 16.20 13.02
CA HIS A 33 3.33 15.64 13.53
C HIS A 33 4.38 15.57 12.42
N TYR A 34 5.15 16.65 12.27
CA TYR A 34 6.11 16.81 11.18
C TYR A 34 7.21 15.73 11.17
N GLN A 35 7.82 15.44 12.32
CA GLN A 35 8.92 14.46 12.43
C GLN A 35 8.53 13.06 11.95
N PRO A 36 7.50 12.38 12.50
CA PRO A 36 7.12 11.05 12.03
C PRO A 36 6.66 11.05 10.57
N LYS A 37 5.96 12.10 10.12
CA LYS A 37 5.54 12.26 8.71
C LYS A 37 6.73 12.16 7.75
N VAL A 38 7.78 12.96 7.98
CA VAL A 38 8.96 13.00 7.10
C VAL A 38 9.76 11.71 7.18
N ILE A 39 9.92 11.14 8.37
CA ILE A 39 10.62 9.86 8.56
C ILE A 39 9.94 8.75 7.74
N TYR A 40 8.63 8.57 7.88
CA TYR A 40 7.92 7.50 7.18
C TYR A 40 7.85 7.74 5.67
N LEU A 41 7.67 8.98 5.21
CA LEU A 41 7.74 9.30 3.78
C LEU A 41 9.12 8.95 3.19
N SER A 42 10.20 9.26 3.93
CA SER A 42 11.56 8.93 3.51
C SER A 42 11.77 7.41 3.41
N VAL A 43 11.30 6.66 4.40
CA VAL A 43 11.35 5.19 4.40
C VAL A 43 10.59 4.61 3.20
N VAL A 44 9.38 5.11 2.92
CA VAL A 44 8.55 4.67 1.78
C VAL A 44 9.26 4.94 0.46
N CYS A 45 9.88 6.11 0.29
CA CYS A 45 10.65 6.43 -0.92
C CYS A 45 11.85 5.49 -1.11
N VAL A 46 12.57 5.17 -0.03
CA VAL A 46 13.71 4.22 -0.08
C VAL A 46 13.23 2.82 -0.45
N LEU A 47 12.21 2.29 0.24
CA LEU A 47 11.66 0.96 -0.03
C LEU A 47 11.06 0.87 -1.44
N GLY A 48 10.38 1.93 -1.91
CA GLY A 48 9.84 2.02 -3.26
C GLY A 48 10.93 2.02 -4.31
N SER A 49 12.00 2.80 -4.10
CA SER A 49 13.16 2.84 -5.01
C SER A 49 13.86 1.49 -5.09
N LEU A 50 14.08 0.82 -3.95
CA LEU A 50 14.64 -0.53 -3.90
C LEU A 50 13.73 -1.54 -4.64
N SER A 51 12.42 -1.46 -4.45
CA SER A 51 11.45 -2.32 -5.15
C SER A 51 11.49 -2.11 -6.66
N ILE A 52 11.62 -0.86 -7.12
CA ILE A 52 11.80 -0.53 -8.55
C ILE A 52 13.11 -1.11 -9.08
N ILE A 53 14.23 -0.92 -8.38
CA ILE A 53 15.54 -1.46 -8.80
C ILE A 53 15.48 -2.97 -8.94
N VAL A 54 14.92 -3.67 -7.95
CA VAL A 54 14.74 -5.13 -7.98
C VAL A 54 13.83 -5.54 -9.16
N SER A 55 12.79 -4.76 -9.44
CA SER A 55 11.85 -5.02 -10.54
C SER A 55 12.49 -4.87 -11.92
N LEU A 56 13.55 -4.07 -12.05
CA LEU A 56 14.29 -3.89 -13.30
C LEU A 56 15.29 -5.02 -13.59
N TRP A 57 15.55 -5.90 -12.61
CA TRP A 57 16.45 -7.05 -12.77
C TRP A 57 15.83 -8.12 -13.67
N ASP A 58 16.55 -8.55 -14.72
CA ASP A 58 16.01 -9.48 -15.72
C ASP A 58 15.52 -10.81 -15.13
N LYS A 59 16.24 -11.35 -14.15
CA LYS A 59 15.88 -12.62 -13.50
C LYS A 59 14.58 -12.52 -12.70
N PHE A 60 14.22 -11.34 -12.21
CA PHE A 60 13.00 -11.13 -11.42
C PHE A 60 11.72 -11.48 -12.20
N SER A 61 11.77 -11.39 -13.53
CA SER A 61 10.66 -11.77 -14.42
C SER A 61 10.46 -13.28 -14.59
N GLU A 62 11.41 -14.11 -14.14
CA GLU A 62 11.33 -15.56 -14.31
C GLU A 62 10.14 -16.17 -13.55
N PRO A 63 9.49 -17.23 -14.10
CA PRO A 63 8.35 -17.86 -13.45
C PRO A 63 8.65 -18.42 -12.06
N GLY A 64 9.90 -18.87 -11.82
CA GLY A 64 10.34 -19.43 -10.54
C GLY A 64 10.43 -18.39 -9.41
N LEU A 65 10.62 -17.12 -9.73
CA LEU A 65 10.70 -16.03 -8.75
C LEU A 65 9.35 -15.39 -8.42
N ARG A 66 8.23 -15.97 -8.88
CA ARG A 66 6.89 -15.45 -8.60
C ARG A 66 6.60 -15.26 -7.10
N PRO A 67 6.92 -16.22 -6.20
CA PRO A 67 6.70 -16.02 -4.76
C PRO A 67 7.58 -14.91 -4.19
N LEU A 68 8.82 -14.78 -4.70
CA LEU A 68 9.70 -13.69 -4.31
C LEU A 68 9.11 -12.33 -4.70
N ARG A 69 8.58 -12.20 -5.93
CA ARG A 69 7.90 -10.95 -6.36
C ARG A 69 6.75 -10.58 -5.44
N ALA A 70 5.87 -11.55 -5.17
CA ALA A 70 4.75 -11.35 -4.24
C ALA A 70 5.27 -10.93 -2.85
N GLY A 71 6.32 -11.57 -2.34
CA GLY A 71 6.94 -11.24 -1.05
C GLY A 71 7.55 -9.84 -0.99
N VAL A 72 8.22 -9.37 -2.05
CA VAL A 72 8.80 -8.02 -2.11
C VAL A 72 7.70 -6.96 -2.03
N PHE A 73 6.68 -7.04 -2.88
CA PHE A 73 5.61 -6.04 -2.88
C PHE A 73 4.71 -6.14 -1.64
N MET A 74 4.45 -7.36 -1.15
CA MET A 74 3.67 -7.57 0.06
C MET A 74 4.39 -7.05 1.29
N SER A 75 5.71 -7.29 1.42
CA SER A 75 6.48 -6.74 2.54
C SER A 75 6.57 -5.20 2.47
N PHE A 76 6.69 -4.62 1.28
CA PHE A 76 6.62 -3.17 1.12
C PHE A 76 5.23 -2.60 1.50
N GLY A 77 4.12 -3.24 1.10
CA GLY A 77 2.80 -2.82 1.56
C GLY A 77 2.60 -2.97 3.07
N LEU A 78 3.06 -4.09 3.64
CA LEU A 78 2.94 -4.38 5.08
C LEU A 78 3.83 -3.51 5.96
N SER A 79 4.83 -2.82 5.40
CA SER A 79 5.60 -1.83 6.17
C SER A 79 4.72 -0.72 6.73
N GLY A 80 3.51 -0.52 6.18
CA GLY A 80 2.49 0.40 6.67
C GLY A 80 1.90 0.05 8.04
N ILE A 81 2.09 -1.17 8.52
CA ILE A 81 1.65 -1.56 9.87
C ILE A 81 2.37 -0.73 10.95
N ILE A 82 3.66 -0.44 10.76
CA ILE A 82 4.46 0.35 11.72
C ILE A 82 3.90 1.77 11.89
N PRO A 83 3.76 2.60 10.82
CA PRO A 83 3.15 3.91 10.95
C PRO A 83 1.68 3.84 11.40
N ALA A 84 0.94 2.78 11.06
CA ALA A 84 -0.44 2.63 11.52
C ALA A 84 -0.52 2.44 13.04
N ILE A 85 0.33 1.58 13.61
CA ILE A 85 0.43 1.39 15.07
C ILE A 85 0.85 2.70 15.74
N HIS A 86 1.87 3.38 15.20
CA HIS A 86 2.33 4.66 15.74
C HIS A 86 1.20 5.70 15.74
N TYR A 87 0.46 5.81 14.62
CA TYR A 87 -0.70 6.69 14.51
C TYR A 87 -1.79 6.36 15.53
N SER A 88 -2.13 5.08 15.71
CA SER A 88 -3.12 4.63 16.71
C SER A 88 -2.73 4.97 18.14
N LEU A 89 -1.44 4.89 18.46
CA LEU A 89 -0.91 5.23 19.78
C LEU A 89 -0.93 6.74 20.03
N MET A 90 -0.73 7.57 19.01
CA MET A 90 -0.73 9.03 19.13
C MET A 90 -2.14 9.61 19.24
N GLU A 91 -3.07 9.19 18.38
CA GLU A 91 -4.45 9.72 18.33
C GLU A 91 -5.40 9.01 19.33
N GLY A 92 -4.96 7.88 19.88
CA GLY A 92 -5.78 7.00 20.71
C GLY A 92 -6.64 6.05 19.89
N TRP A 93 -6.71 4.79 20.33
CA TRP A 93 -7.43 3.69 19.69
C TRP A 93 -8.94 3.91 19.54
N PHE A 94 -9.51 4.81 20.35
CA PHE A 94 -10.96 5.07 20.41
C PHE A 94 -11.37 6.40 19.77
N SER A 95 -10.43 7.13 19.15
CA SER A 95 -10.80 8.28 18.32
C SER A 95 -11.60 7.83 17.11
N LYS A 96 -12.73 8.48 16.83
CA LYS A 96 -13.62 8.13 15.70
C LYS A 96 -12.88 8.11 14.37
N ILE A 97 -11.90 9.01 14.21
CA ILE A 97 -11.11 9.09 12.99
C ILE A 97 -10.09 7.97 12.88
N SER A 98 -9.50 7.57 14.01
CA SER A 98 -8.57 6.45 14.11
C SER A 98 -9.30 5.17 13.71
N GLN A 99 -10.50 4.94 14.23
CA GLN A 99 -11.29 3.76 13.86
C GLN A 99 -11.73 3.74 12.40
N ALA A 100 -12.20 4.88 11.86
CA ALA A 100 -12.58 4.96 10.45
C ALA A 100 -11.38 4.74 9.52
N SER A 101 -10.26 5.45 9.75
CA SER A 101 -9.03 5.34 8.96
C SER A 101 -8.43 3.94 9.02
N LEU A 102 -8.31 3.36 10.22
CA LEU A 102 -7.74 2.02 10.42
C LEU A 102 -8.65 0.93 9.85
N GLY A 103 -9.97 1.08 9.94
CA GLY A 103 -10.92 0.13 9.36
C GLY A 103 -10.75 0.00 7.84
N TRP A 104 -10.66 1.14 7.14
CA TRP A 104 -10.39 1.15 5.69
C TRP A 104 -9.01 0.62 5.35
N LEU A 105 -7.99 0.93 6.15
CA LEU A 105 -6.64 0.41 5.97
C LEU A 105 -6.58 -1.12 6.14
N ILE A 106 -7.28 -1.67 7.13
CA ILE A 106 -7.38 -3.12 7.35
C ILE A 106 -8.08 -3.78 6.16
N LEU A 107 -9.22 -3.24 5.72
CA LEU A 107 -9.95 -3.79 4.57
C LEU A 107 -9.08 -3.78 3.30
N MET A 108 -8.41 -2.66 3.01
CA MET A 108 -7.47 -2.54 1.91
C MET A 108 -6.34 -3.60 2.03
N GLY A 109 -5.75 -3.73 3.22
CA GLY A 109 -4.69 -4.71 3.48
C GLY A 109 -5.14 -6.15 3.24
N LEU A 110 -6.34 -6.52 3.68
CA LEU A 110 -6.93 -7.84 3.46
C LEU A 110 -7.14 -8.13 1.97
N LEU A 111 -7.64 -7.15 1.20
CA LEU A 111 -7.82 -7.28 -0.25
C LEU A 111 -6.47 -7.48 -0.97
N TYR A 112 -5.44 -6.73 -0.60
CA TYR A 112 -4.09 -6.90 -1.17
C TYR A 112 -3.47 -8.25 -0.82
N ILE A 113 -3.55 -8.69 0.44
CA ILE A 113 -3.04 -10.00 0.87
C ILE A 113 -3.75 -11.12 0.12
N LEU A 114 -5.09 -11.06 0.03
CA LEU A 114 -5.87 -12.04 -0.72
C LEU A 114 -5.43 -12.08 -2.19
N GLY A 115 -5.31 -10.93 -2.85
CA GLY A 115 -4.86 -10.85 -4.23
C GLY A 115 -3.45 -11.43 -4.42
N ALA A 116 -2.51 -11.05 -3.57
CA ALA A 116 -1.14 -11.56 -3.60
C ALA A 116 -1.08 -13.07 -3.41
N MET A 117 -1.89 -13.61 -2.49
CA MET A 117 -1.98 -15.05 -2.24
C MET A 117 -2.57 -15.81 -3.44
N LEU A 118 -3.65 -15.31 -4.04
CA LEU A 118 -4.22 -15.90 -5.26
C LEU A 118 -3.18 -15.91 -6.39
N TYR A 119 -2.49 -14.79 -6.62
CA TYR A 119 -1.44 -14.65 -7.63
C TYR A 119 -0.26 -15.62 -7.41
N ALA A 120 0.23 -15.71 -6.16
CA ALA A 120 1.37 -16.53 -5.81
C ALA A 120 1.04 -18.04 -5.92
N LEU A 121 -0.15 -18.43 -5.45
CA LEU A 121 -0.57 -19.83 -5.38
C LEU A 121 -1.22 -20.37 -6.66
N ARG A 122 -1.56 -19.48 -7.61
CA ARG A 122 -2.25 -19.81 -8.88
C ARG A 122 -3.64 -20.42 -8.65
N VAL A 123 -4.40 -19.89 -7.70
CA VAL A 123 -5.75 -20.38 -7.39
C VAL A 123 -6.77 -19.49 -8.12
N PRO A 124 -7.78 -20.06 -8.81
CA PRO A 124 -8.22 -21.46 -8.79
C PRO A 124 -7.65 -22.37 -9.89
N GLU A 125 -6.90 -21.87 -10.87
CA GLU A 125 -6.44 -22.65 -12.02
C GLU A 125 -5.51 -23.83 -11.66
N ARG A 126 -4.84 -23.76 -10.51
CA ARG A 126 -4.07 -24.86 -9.93
C ARG A 126 -4.95 -26.04 -9.53
N TRP A 127 -6.17 -25.79 -9.07
CA TRP A 127 -7.10 -26.83 -8.63
C TRP A 127 -7.88 -27.43 -9.80
N PHE A 128 -8.15 -26.63 -10.84
CA PHE A 128 -8.93 -27.05 -12.00
C PHE A 128 -8.23 -26.66 -13.32
N PRO A 129 -7.16 -27.39 -13.72
CA PRO A 129 -6.46 -27.12 -14.96
C PRO A 129 -7.40 -27.18 -16.18
N GLY A 130 -7.29 -26.22 -17.09
CA GLY A 130 -8.11 -26.14 -18.31
C GLY A 130 -9.53 -25.59 -18.13
N LYS A 131 -9.96 -25.27 -16.89
CA LYS A 131 -11.29 -24.68 -16.62
C LYS A 131 -11.29 -23.16 -16.53
N PHE A 132 -10.12 -22.57 -16.24
CA PHE A 132 -9.95 -21.14 -15.97
C PHE A 132 -9.02 -20.46 -16.98
N ASP A 133 -8.92 -21.00 -18.20
CA ASP A 133 -7.96 -20.52 -19.21
C ASP A 133 -8.28 -19.12 -19.74
N ILE A 134 -9.57 -18.75 -19.76
CA ILE A 134 -10.04 -17.45 -20.27
C ILE A 134 -10.54 -16.54 -19.15
N TRP A 135 -11.34 -17.09 -18.22
CA TRP A 135 -12.04 -16.34 -17.17
C TRP A 135 -11.67 -16.83 -15.78
N PHE A 136 -11.61 -15.91 -14.82
CA PHE A 136 -11.35 -16.13 -13.40
C PHE A 136 -10.02 -16.83 -13.07
N GLN A 137 -9.04 -16.70 -13.95
CA GLN A 137 -7.65 -17.03 -13.63
C GLN A 137 -7.14 -16.17 -12.46
N SER A 138 -6.23 -16.71 -11.64
CA SER A 138 -5.67 -16.01 -10.48
C SER A 138 -5.16 -14.61 -10.80
N HIS A 139 -4.59 -14.40 -11.99
CA HIS A 139 -4.09 -13.09 -12.42
C HIS A 139 -5.21 -12.08 -12.69
N GLN A 140 -6.36 -12.52 -13.25
CA GLN A 140 -7.54 -11.65 -13.40
C GLN A 140 -8.13 -11.29 -12.03
N LEU A 141 -8.25 -12.27 -11.13
CA LEU A 141 -8.73 -12.03 -9.78
C LEU A 141 -7.80 -11.08 -9.01
N PHE A 142 -6.48 -11.22 -9.18
CA PHE A 142 -5.49 -10.31 -8.62
C PHE A 142 -5.73 -8.87 -9.10
N HIS A 143 -5.86 -8.63 -10.41
CA HIS A 143 -6.13 -7.29 -10.94
C HIS A 143 -7.42 -6.69 -10.39
N ILE A 144 -8.51 -7.47 -10.33
CA ILE A 144 -9.78 -7.03 -9.75
C ILE A 144 -9.61 -6.61 -8.29
N LEU A 145 -8.91 -7.41 -7.50
CA LEU A 145 -8.67 -7.11 -6.07
C LEU A 145 -7.77 -5.90 -5.87
N VAL A 146 -6.75 -5.70 -6.72
CA VAL A 146 -5.90 -4.49 -6.68
C VAL A 146 -6.73 -3.24 -6.95
N ILE A 147 -7.63 -3.26 -7.95
CA ILE A 147 -8.52 -2.15 -8.25
C ILE A 147 -9.46 -1.88 -7.07
N ALA A 148 -10.10 -2.92 -6.54
CA ALA A 148 -10.99 -2.79 -5.38
C ALA A 148 -10.25 -2.21 -4.15
N ALA A 149 -9.04 -2.70 -3.87
CA ALA A 149 -8.21 -2.19 -2.78
C ALA A 149 -7.84 -0.71 -2.99
N ALA A 150 -7.51 -0.31 -4.22
CA ALA A 150 -7.21 1.09 -4.54
C ALA A 150 -8.43 2.01 -4.32
N PHE A 151 -9.64 1.57 -4.67
CA PHE A 151 -10.87 2.33 -4.39
C PHE A 151 -11.17 2.42 -2.89
N VAL A 152 -11.01 1.33 -2.15
CA VAL A 152 -11.15 1.32 -0.68
C VAL A 152 -10.16 2.29 -0.04
N HIS A 153 -8.91 2.28 -0.49
CA HIS A 153 -7.87 3.19 -0.02
C HIS A 153 -8.21 4.66 -0.33
N TYR A 154 -8.64 4.93 -1.56
CA TYR A 154 -9.06 6.28 -1.97
C TYR A 154 -10.23 6.78 -1.13
N HIS A 155 -11.22 5.95 -0.85
CA HIS A 155 -12.33 6.28 0.03
C HIS A 155 -11.83 6.61 1.46
N GLY A 156 -10.97 5.77 2.03
CA GLY A 156 -10.40 6.00 3.36
C GLY A 156 -9.61 7.31 3.46
N ILE A 157 -8.79 7.63 2.47
CA ILE A 157 -8.07 8.93 2.41
C ILE A 157 -9.04 10.09 2.26
N SER A 158 -10.07 9.95 1.43
CA SER A 158 -11.05 11.02 1.20
C SER A 158 -11.77 11.37 2.49
N GLU A 159 -12.15 10.38 3.30
CA GLU A 159 -12.72 10.60 4.64
C GLU A 159 -11.74 11.32 5.57
N MET A 160 -10.45 10.94 5.57
CA MET A 160 -9.41 11.64 6.35
C MET A 160 -9.24 13.09 5.89
N ALA A 161 -9.24 13.33 4.59
CA ALA A 161 -9.11 14.67 4.01
C ALA A 161 -10.32 15.54 4.37
N MET A 162 -11.54 15.00 4.24
CA MET A 162 -12.79 15.70 4.60
C MET A 162 -12.82 16.04 6.09
N TYR A 163 -12.37 15.14 6.95
CA TYR A 163 -12.22 15.47 8.37
C TYR A 163 -11.23 16.61 8.62
N ARG A 164 -10.10 16.66 7.89
CA ARG A 164 -9.13 17.76 8.07
C ARG A 164 -9.69 19.10 7.62
N VAL A 165 -10.54 19.11 6.57
CA VAL A 165 -11.27 20.32 6.16
C VAL A 165 -12.22 20.81 7.25
N THR A 166 -12.84 19.92 8.03
CA THR A 166 -13.77 20.34 9.10
C THR A 166 -13.08 20.79 10.38
N VAL A 167 -11.92 20.21 10.72
CA VAL A 167 -11.18 20.53 11.96
C VAL A 167 -10.22 21.70 11.82
N GLY A 168 -9.67 21.95 10.63
CA GLY A 168 -8.77 23.08 10.38
C GLY A 168 -7.32 22.82 10.83
N GLU A 169 -6.60 23.90 11.17
CA GLU A 169 -5.17 23.86 11.48
C GLU A 169 -4.86 23.21 12.84
N CYS A 170 -3.67 22.63 12.96
CA CYS A 170 -3.18 22.10 14.22
C CYS A 170 -2.82 23.25 15.16
N THR A 171 -3.16 23.12 16.44
CA THR A 171 -2.65 24.02 17.48
C THR A 171 -1.14 23.83 17.60
N VAL A 172 -0.36 24.84 17.20
CA VAL A 172 1.08 24.87 17.46
C VAL A 172 1.25 25.20 18.95
N PRO A 173 1.90 24.36 19.78
CA PRO A 173 2.26 24.77 21.12
C PRO A 173 3.21 25.96 21.00
N HIS A 174 2.79 27.14 21.46
CA HIS A 174 3.71 28.24 21.69
C HIS A 174 4.55 27.87 22.93
N GLU A 175 5.67 27.16 22.73
CA GLU A 175 6.73 27.19 23.74
C GLU A 175 7.35 28.59 23.68
N PRO A 176 7.26 29.41 24.75
CA PRO A 176 8.00 30.65 24.80
C PRO A 176 9.48 30.33 24.70
N ILE A 177 10.17 30.92 23.72
CA ILE A 177 11.62 30.88 23.61
C ILE A 177 12.16 31.63 24.85
N THR A 178 12.52 30.88 25.90
CA THR A 178 13.27 31.41 27.03
C THR A 178 14.72 31.56 26.58
N PHE A 179 15.15 32.80 26.35
CA PHE A 179 16.57 33.17 26.26
C PHE A 179 17.21 33.19 27.64
#